data_AF-A0AAN0IQY1-F1
#
_entry.id   AF-A0AAN0IQY1-F1
#
_cell.length_a   1.000
_cell.length_b   1.000
_cell.length_c   1.000
_cell.angle_alpha   90.00
_cell.angle_beta   90.00
_cell.angle_gamma   90.00
#
_symmetry.space_group_name_H-M   'P 1'
#
loop_
_entity.id
_entity.type
_entity.pdbx_description
1 polymer ?
#
loop_
_entity_poly.entity_id
_entity_poly.type
_entity_poly.pdbx_seq_one_letter_code
_entity_poly.pdbx_strand_id
1 'polypeptide(L)'
;MERQVSHEMIKIVAQDTVKLMKDGLSFVKEPPQEIKIECPICLHVMEEPNLTSCCGIHYCEGCIKKALVEKGSCPNCQSDSCHTFLNKDRQRIIQRLNVYCINTDCSWSGDLKDLLQHVNKGRREGECGYEMVKCRCDGCTHEGRRIDLDPHERDECLQRPHTCKYCNKYNSTFHDVTTNHYNYCEMYPITCPNGCTTQRQLTRGTVQGHVRVCPLEIVTCEFEWTGCEERFPRKEMKEHCNDMLIEHMSLLAVACSKLKDENEKLKKRCDALEKRSKSSYLLSRGINQQPSGTPLTLQVPSL
;
A
#
# COMPACT_ATOMS: atom_id res chain seq x y z
N MET A 1 11.20 -23.29 35.05
CA MET A 1 11.25 -21.96 35.70
C MET A 1 11.54 -20.93 34.63
N GLU A 2 10.47 -20.31 34.13
CA GLU A 2 10.54 -19.25 33.13
C GLU A 2 11.29 -18.05 33.74
N ARG A 3 12.43 -17.68 33.15
CA ARG A 3 13.10 -16.42 33.47
C ARG A 3 12.31 -15.32 32.77
N GLN A 4 11.41 -14.65 33.51
CA GLN A 4 10.95 -13.32 33.12
C GLN A 4 12.19 -12.42 33.03
N VAL A 5 12.62 -12.09 31.81
CA VAL A 5 13.69 -11.11 31.57
C VAL A 5 13.09 -9.74 31.87
N SER A 6 13.40 -9.21 33.05
CA SER A 6 12.93 -7.89 33.46
C SER A 6 13.49 -6.83 32.50
N HIS A 7 12.60 -6.00 31.99
CA HIS A 7 12.88 -4.84 31.12
C HIS A 7 13.80 -3.76 31.76
N GLU A 8 14.41 -4.02 32.92
CA GLU A 8 15.14 -3.04 33.75
C GLU A 8 16.67 -3.18 33.74
N MET A 9 17.27 -4.15 33.04
CA MET A 9 18.73 -4.39 33.10
C MET A 9 19.59 -3.30 32.43
N ILE A 10 18.96 -2.49 31.57
CA ILE A 10 19.54 -1.31 30.95
C ILE A 10 18.51 -0.18 31.10
N LYS A 11 18.88 0.85 31.85
CA LYS A 11 18.10 2.09 31.91
C LYS A 11 18.55 3.02 30.79
N ILE A 12 17.61 3.37 29.90
CA ILE A 12 17.74 4.52 29.03
C ILE A 12 17.50 5.73 29.93
N VAL A 13 18.56 6.44 30.27
CA VAL A 13 18.44 7.73 30.95
C VAL A 13 18.13 8.78 29.88
N ALA A 14 17.33 9.80 30.21
CA ALA A 14 17.10 10.92 29.31
C ALA A 14 18.44 11.41 28.73
N GLN A 15 18.54 11.46 27.40
CA GLN A 15 19.75 11.65 26.55
C GLN A 15 20.39 10.37 25.97
N ASP A 16 19.63 9.43 25.40
CA ASP A 16 20.11 8.31 24.55
C ASP A 16 21.30 7.48 25.09
N THR A 17 21.61 7.59 26.37
CA THR A 17 22.76 6.96 27.00
C THR A 17 22.28 5.75 27.78
N VAL A 18 22.71 4.59 27.28
CA VAL A 18 22.44 3.29 27.90
C VAL A 18 23.39 3.12 29.08
N LYS A 19 22.86 3.04 30.30
CA LYS A 19 23.64 2.68 31.49
C LYS A 19 23.55 1.20 31.79
N LEU A 20 24.72 0.60 32.05
CA LEU A 20 24.85 -0.81 32.41
C LEU A 20 24.75 -0.97 33.93
N MET A 21 23.74 -1.73 34.37
CA MET A 21 23.65 -2.21 35.75
C MET A 21 24.49 -3.48 35.88
N LYS A 22 25.25 -3.63 36.98
CA LYS A 22 26.08 -4.83 37.18
C LYS A 22 25.25 -6.11 37.20
N ASP A 23 24.09 -6.09 37.86
CA ASP A 23 23.19 -7.25 37.94
C ASP A 23 22.59 -7.64 36.57
N GLY A 24 22.65 -6.73 35.60
CA GLY A 24 22.26 -6.99 34.21
C GLY A 24 23.38 -7.58 33.35
N LEU A 25 24.59 -7.74 33.89
CA LEU A 25 25.74 -8.28 33.18
C LEU A 25 26.03 -9.71 33.62
N SER A 26 26.26 -10.59 32.65
CA SER A 26 26.80 -11.92 32.89
C SER A 26 28.27 -11.93 32.52
N PHE A 27 29.16 -12.09 33.51
CA PHE A 27 30.60 -12.09 33.28
C PHE A 27 31.08 -13.47 32.82
N VAL A 28 32.01 -13.50 31.84
CA VAL A 28 32.69 -14.73 31.43
C VAL A 28 33.66 -15.18 32.53
N LYS A 29 34.30 -14.21 33.18
CA LYS A 29 35.12 -14.40 34.38
C LYS A 29 34.74 -13.34 35.38
N GLU A 30 34.47 -13.77 36.61
CA GLU A 30 34.12 -12.86 37.69
C GLU A 30 35.20 -11.78 37.86
N PRO A 31 34.82 -10.50 37.99
CA PRO A 31 35.75 -9.43 38.30
C PRO A 31 36.49 -9.75 39.61
N PRO A 32 37.78 -9.39 39.74
CA PRO A 32 38.49 -9.54 41.01
C PRO A 32 37.72 -8.86 42.15
N GLN A 33 37.51 -9.56 43.27
CA GLN A 33 36.70 -9.06 44.39
C GLN A 33 37.19 -7.72 44.97
N GLU A 34 38.48 -7.45 44.82
CA GLU A 34 39.16 -6.22 45.24
C GLU A 34 38.79 -4.99 44.38
N ILE A 35 38.20 -5.22 43.20
CA ILE A 35 37.87 -4.20 42.21
C ILE A 35 36.37 -3.96 42.22
N LYS A 36 35.93 -2.98 43.01
CA LYS A 36 34.56 -2.46 42.91
C LYS A 36 34.39 -1.74 41.57
N ILE A 37 33.48 -2.25 40.75
CA ILE A 37 33.15 -1.70 39.43
C ILE A 37 31.94 -0.77 39.46
N GLU A 38 31.17 -0.79 40.54
CA GLU A 38 29.94 0.00 40.70
C GLU A 38 30.22 1.35 41.33
N CYS A 39 29.55 2.38 40.83
CA CYS A 39 29.59 3.72 41.40
C CYS A 39 28.73 3.76 42.68
N PRO A 40 29.25 4.21 43.83
CA PRO A 40 28.46 4.29 45.07
C PRO A 40 27.28 5.27 45.03
N ILE A 41 27.25 6.20 44.06
CA ILE A 41 26.18 7.21 43.93
C ILE A 41 25.04 6.69 43.04
N CYS A 42 25.37 6.18 41.85
CA CYS A 42 24.35 5.79 40.87
C CYS A 42 24.11 4.28 40.81
N LEU A 43 24.95 3.47 41.46
CA LEU A 43 24.88 2.02 41.50
C LEU A 43 24.98 1.33 40.12
N HIS A 44 25.45 2.05 39.10
CA HIS A 44 25.76 1.49 37.78
C HIS A 44 27.25 1.16 37.68
N VAL A 45 27.64 0.39 36.66
CA VAL A 45 29.05 0.24 36.31
C VAL A 45 29.66 1.61 36.03
N MET A 46 30.82 1.88 36.62
CA MET A 46 31.46 3.20 36.54
C MET A 46 31.88 3.54 35.11
N GLU A 47 31.39 4.68 34.64
CA GLU A 47 31.83 5.37 33.44
C GLU A 47 32.74 6.52 33.85
N GLU A 48 33.91 6.63 33.21
CA GLU A 48 34.95 7.61 33.56
C GLU A 48 35.23 7.63 35.08
N PRO A 49 35.78 6.54 35.65
CA PRO A 49 35.95 6.40 37.10
C PRO A 49 36.94 7.42 37.67
N ASN A 50 36.43 8.35 38.46
CA ASN A 50 37.21 9.39 39.14
C ASN A 50 37.49 9.00 40.59
N LEU A 51 38.77 9.07 40.97
CA LEU A 51 39.27 8.84 42.32
C LEU A 51 39.24 10.13 43.14
N THR A 52 38.67 10.08 44.34
CA THR A 52 38.72 11.21 45.30
C THR A 52 40.05 11.29 46.05
N SER A 53 40.58 12.49 46.21
CA SER A 53 41.85 12.75 46.93
C SER A 53 41.77 12.49 48.43
N CYS A 54 40.59 12.68 49.02
CA CYS A 54 40.39 12.67 50.48
C CYS A 54 40.22 11.25 51.07
N CYS A 55 39.53 10.35 50.37
CA CYS A 55 39.21 9.01 50.87
C CYS A 55 39.48 7.87 49.88
N GLY A 56 40.02 8.17 48.69
CA GLY A 56 40.43 7.16 47.73
C GLY A 56 39.28 6.32 47.14
N ILE A 57 38.05 6.86 47.09
CA ILE A 57 36.89 6.16 46.54
C ILE A 57 36.67 6.57 45.08
N HIS A 58 36.30 5.58 44.25
CA HIS A 58 35.95 5.80 42.85
C HIS A 58 34.45 6.08 42.68
N TYR A 59 34.14 6.99 41.76
CA TYR A 59 32.79 7.32 41.31
C TYR A 59 32.80 7.56 39.81
N CYS A 60 31.65 7.54 39.14
CA CYS A 60 31.57 8.12 37.79
C CYS A 60 31.92 9.62 37.85
N GLU A 61 32.63 10.13 36.85
CA GLU A 61 32.98 11.55 36.73
C GLU A 61 31.77 12.46 36.91
N GLY A 62 30.69 12.22 36.16
CA GLY A 62 29.46 13.01 36.26
C GLY A 62 28.79 12.93 37.64
N CYS A 63 28.85 11.77 38.31
CA CYS A 63 28.24 11.59 39.62
C CYS A 63 28.97 12.38 40.71
N ILE A 64 30.31 12.29 40.77
CA ILE A 64 31.07 12.97 41.82
C ILE A 64 31.12 14.49 41.58
N LYS A 65 31.27 14.94 40.33
CA LYS A 65 31.25 16.37 40.01
C LYS A 65 29.93 17.02 40.45
N LYS A 66 28.79 16.38 40.12
CA LYS A 66 27.48 16.85 40.54
C LYS A 66 27.35 16.93 42.06
N ALA A 67 27.78 15.88 42.76
CA ALA A 67 27.69 15.84 44.22
C ALA A 67 28.54 16.93 44.91
N LEU A 68 29.74 17.21 44.39
CA LEU A 68 30.59 18.28 44.91
C LEU A 68 30.01 19.68 44.66
N VAL A 69 29.37 19.91 43.51
CA VAL A 69 28.69 21.18 43.22
C VAL A 69 27.48 21.40 44.11
N GLU A 70 26.68 20.35 44.34
CA GLU A 70 25.43 20.46 45.10
C GLU A 70 25.64 20.50 46.62
N LYS A 71 26.61 19.76 47.16
CA LYS A 71 26.81 19.62 48.61
C LYS A 71 28.07 20.31 49.14
N GLY A 72 29.03 20.65 48.28
CA GLY A 72 30.31 21.26 48.67
C GLY A 72 31.31 20.30 49.34
N SER A 73 30.94 19.05 49.61
CA SER A 73 31.79 18.10 50.35
C SER A 73 31.74 16.68 49.78
N CYS A 74 32.76 15.87 50.09
CA CYS A 74 32.85 14.48 49.63
C CYS A 74 31.65 13.63 50.10
N PRO A 75 30.96 12.90 49.22
CA PRO A 75 29.81 12.08 49.60
C PRO A 75 30.10 10.94 50.59
N ASN A 76 31.36 10.51 50.71
CA ASN A 76 31.76 9.40 51.58
C ASN A 76 32.33 9.84 52.92
N CYS A 77 33.24 10.82 52.94
CA CYS A 77 33.92 11.26 54.18
C CYS A 77 33.61 12.69 54.61
N GLN A 78 32.76 13.43 53.86
CA GLN A 78 32.35 14.81 54.15
C GLN A 78 33.48 15.85 54.19
N SER A 79 34.64 15.52 53.62
CA SER A 79 35.74 16.48 53.47
C SER A 79 35.39 17.59 52.49
N ASP A 80 35.59 18.85 52.88
CA ASP A 80 35.39 20.04 52.03
C ASP A 80 36.50 20.22 50.98
N SER A 81 37.71 19.71 51.27
CA SER A 81 38.86 19.71 50.36
C SER A 81 38.93 18.44 49.49
N CYS A 82 37.88 18.19 48.69
CA CYS A 82 37.80 17.01 47.84
C CYS A 82 38.12 17.33 46.37
N HIS A 83 39.30 16.90 45.90
CA HIS A 83 39.66 16.92 44.48
C HIS A 83 39.41 15.55 43.84
N THR A 84 39.16 15.53 42.53
CA THR A 84 38.90 14.29 41.78
C THR A 84 39.83 14.15 40.60
N PHE A 85 40.35 12.94 40.38
CA PHE A 85 41.23 12.64 39.25
C PHE A 85 40.71 11.44 38.48
N LEU A 86 40.66 11.54 37.14
CA LEU A 86 40.29 10.42 36.29
C LEU A 86 41.31 9.28 36.46
N ASN A 87 40.83 8.11 36.85
CA ASN A 87 41.65 6.93 37.04
C ASN A 87 41.60 6.04 35.79
N LYS A 88 42.52 6.31 34.85
CA LYS A 88 42.62 5.57 33.58
C LYS A 88 42.92 4.09 33.75
N ASP A 89 43.60 3.70 34.83
CA ASP A 89 43.87 2.28 35.12
C ASP A 89 42.59 1.56 35.50
N ARG A 90 41.80 2.13 36.42
CA ARG A 90 40.49 1.62 36.79
C ARG A 90 39.56 1.55 35.58
N GLN A 91 39.57 2.57 34.73
CA GLN A 91 38.77 2.60 33.50
C GLN A 91 39.14 1.45 32.56
N ARG A 92 40.43 1.24 32.29
CA ARG A 92 40.91 0.14 31.44
C ARG A 92 40.54 -1.22 31.99
N ILE A 93 40.63 -1.41 33.31
CA ILE A 93 40.23 -2.66 33.95
C ILE A 93 38.75 -2.93 33.74
N ILE A 94 37.88 -1.95 34.05
CA ILE A 94 36.43 -2.09 33.89
C ILE A 94 36.06 -2.38 32.43
N GLN A 95 36.63 -1.63 31.49
CA GLN A 95 36.33 -1.78 30.06
C GLN A 95 36.75 -3.13 29.48
N ARG A 96 37.81 -3.76 30.01
CA ARG A 96 38.32 -5.07 29.57
C ARG A 96 37.70 -6.27 30.29
N LEU A 97 36.73 -6.04 31.18
CA LEU A 97 35.97 -7.14 31.74
C LEU A 97 35.24 -7.85 30.62
N ASN A 98 35.40 -9.18 30.57
CA ASN A 98 34.77 -9.97 29.52
C ASN A 98 33.37 -10.39 29.95
N VAL A 99 32.36 -10.06 29.14
CA VAL A 99 30.94 -10.27 29.42
C VAL A 99 30.26 -10.98 28.28
N TYR A 100 29.22 -11.74 28.59
CA TYR A 100 28.26 -12.25 27.62
C TYR A 100 27.27 -11.16 27.22
N CYS A 101 26.70 -11.30 26.02
CA CYS A 101 25.59 -10.47 25.58
C CYS A 101 24.41 -10.56 26.56
N ILE A 102 23.71 -9.43 26.74
CA ILE A 102 22.54 -9.33 27.61
C ILE A 102 21.29 -10.00 27.01
N ASN A 103 21.26 -10.18 25.69
CA ASN A 103 20.12 -10.78 25.01
C ASN A 103 20.24 -12.30 25.10
N THR A 104 19.14 -12.92 25.53
CA THR A 104 19.06 -14.38 25.63
C THR A 104 19.28 -15.00 24.26
N ASP A 105 19.93 -16.16 24.22
CA ASP A 105 20.31 -16.91 23.01
C ASP A 105 21.40 -16.27 22.14
N CYS A 106 21.85 -15.04 22.46
CA CYS A 106 23.02 -14.48 21.79
C CYS A 106 24.31 -15.09 22.34
N SER A 107 25.13 -15.66 21.47
CA SER A 107 26.41 -16.28 21.84
C SER A 107 27.59 -15.31 21.90
N TRP A 108 27.36 -14.01 21.70
CA TRP A 108 28.44 -13.03 21.71
C TRP A 108 29.01 -12.87 23.12
N SER A 109 30.34 -12.78 23.19
CA SER A 109 31.07 -12.41 24.40
C SER A 109 32.27 -11.56 24.01
N GLY A 110 32.61 -10.57 24.81
CA GLY A 110 33.69 -9.64 24.51
C GLY A 110 33.98 -8.67 25.65
N ASP A 111 34.82 -7.68 25.37
CA ASP A 111 35.12 -6.61 26.31
C ASP A 111 33.86 -5.78 26.60
N LEU A 112 33.67 -5.39 27.86
CA LEU A 112 32.51 -4.60 28.31
C LEU A 112 32.31 -3.31 27.50
N LYS A 113 33.39 -2.66 27.07
CA LYS A 113 33.33 -1.46 26.21
C LYS A 113 32.65 -1.70 24.86
N ASP A 114 32.69 -2.93 24.35
CA ASP A 114 32.20 -3.28 23.01
C ASP A 114 30.74 -3.81 23.06
N LEU A 115 30.23 -4.15 24.26
CA LEU A 115 28.89 -4.71 24.46
C LEU A 115 27.77 -3.80 23.92
N LEU A 116 27.85 -2.49 24.19
CA LEU A 116 26.79 -1.56 23.75
C LEU A 116 26.74 -1.42 22.24
N GLN A 117 27.90 -1.46 21.59
CA GLN A 117 27.99 -1.45 20.13
C GLN A 117 27.43 -2.74 19.53
N HIS A 118 27.79 -3.89 20.11
CA HIS A 118 27.25 -5.18 19.68
C HIS A 118 25.71 -5.22 19.75
N VAL A 119 25.15 -4.87 20.90
CA VAL A 119 23.69 -4.88 21.13
C VAL A 119 23.00 -3.88 20.20
N ASN A 120 23.56 -2.67 20.11
CA ASN A 120 22.98 -1.52 19.42
C ASN A 120 21.50 -1.32 19.81
N LYS A 121 21.28 -1.11 21.10
CA LYS A 121 19.96 -1.23 21.75
C LYS A 121 18.88 -0.41 21.04
N GLY A 122 17.75 -1.04 20.74
CA GLY A 122 16.59 -0.39 20.10
C GLY A 122 16.81 0.09 18.66
N ARG A 123 17.99 -0.09 18.06
CA ARG A 123 18.25 0.25 16.66
C ARG A 123 17.95 -0.94 15.75
N ARG A 124 17.24 -0.67 14.64
CA ARG A 124 16.86 -1.72 13.68
C ARG A 124 18.07 -2.46 13.08
N GLU A 125 19.15 -1.74 12.81
CA GLU A 125 20.39 -2.29 12.28
C GLU A 125 21.43 -2.45 13.40
N GLY A 126 22.24 -3.50 13.35
CA GLY A 126 23.33 -3.74 14.29
C GLY A 126 23.74 -5.21 14.35
N GLU A 127 24.77 -5.52 15.13
CA GLU A 127 25.42 -6.83 15.15
C GLU A 127 24.61 -7.91 15.90
N CYS A 128 23.95 -7.54 17.00
CA CYS A 128 23.16 -8.49 17.78
C CYS A 128 21.84 -8.84 17.07
N GLY A 129 21.74 -10.06 16.52
CA GLY A 129 20.50 -10.56 15.92
C GLY A 129 19.35 -10.78 16.92
N TYR A 130 19.65 -10.83 18.22
CA TYR A 130 18.68 -11.16 19.29
C TYR A 130 18.13 -9.92 20.00
N GLU A 131 18.59 -8.73 19.64
CA GLU A 131 18.04 -7.48 20.19
C GLU A 131 16.59 -7.30 19.74
N MET A 132 15.72 -6.95 20.69
CA MET A 132 14.30 -6.69 20.44
C MET A 132 14.12 -5.29 19.87
N VAL A 133 13.58 -5.20 18.66
CA VAL A 133 13.38 -3.92 17.96
C VAL A 133 12.04 -3.88 17.23
N LYS A 134 11.62 -2.68 16.84
CA LYS A 134 10.40 -2.44 16.06
C LYS A 134 10.62 -2.73 14.58
N CYS A 135 9.56 -3.23 13.91
CA CYS A 135 9.48 -3.30 12.46
C CYS A 135 9.70 -1.92 11.82
N ARG A 136 10.39 -1.87 10.68
CA ARG A 136 10.68 -0.60 9.98
C ARG A 136 9.53 -0.05 9.14
N CYS A 137 8.53 -0.87 8.86
CA CYS A 137 7.39 -0.45 8.05
C CYS A 137 6.52 0.54 8.82
N ASP A 138 6.26 1.69 8.21
CA ASP A 138 5.44 2.73 8.81
C ASP A 138 4.02 2.21 9.13
N GLY A 139 3.50 2.56 10.30
CA GLY A 139 2.23 2.06 10.81
C GLY A 139 2.23 0.59 11.28
N CYS A 140 3.34 -0.15 11.21
CA CYS A 140 3.43 -1.49 11.77
C CYS A 140 3.81 -1.42 13.26
N THR A 141 3.05 -2.10 14.12
CA THR A 141 3.29 -2.15 15.57
C THR A 141 4.05 -3.39 16.02
N HIS A 142 4.50 -4.23 15.08
CA HIS A 142 5.20 -5.46 15.39
C HIS A 142 6.60 -5.20 15.96
N GLU A 143 6.94 -5.92 17.03
CA GLU A 143 8.23 -5.94 17.68
C GLU A 143 8.74 -7.38 17.77
N GLY A 144 10.02 -7.58 17.51
CA GLY A 144 10.63 -8.91 17.46
C GLY A 144 12.15 -8.84 17.54
N ARG A 145 12.81 -10.01 17.59
CA ARG A 145 14.27 -10.08 17.51
C ARG A 145 14.71 -9.58 16.14
N ARG A 146 15.82 -8.84 16.07
CA ARG A 146 16.35 -8.28 14.81
C ARG A 146 16.44 -9.30 13.68
N ILE A 147 16.83 -10.55 13.99
CA ILE A 147 16.94 -11.66 13.03
C ILE A 147 15.59 -12.13 12.47
N ASP A 148 14.50 -12.00 13.23
CA ASP A 148 13.16 -12.44 12.82
C ASP A 148 12.40 -11.35 12.05
N LEU A 149 12.87 -10.10 12.09
CA LEU A 149 12.18 -8.99 11.44
C LEU A 149 12.39 -8.95 9.93
N ASP A 150 13.50 -9.48 9.41
CA ASP A 150 13.74 -9.56 7.96
C ASP A 150 12.67 -10.42 7.24
N PRO A 151 12.36 -11.65 7.69
CA PRO A 151 11.27 -12.41 7.08
C PRO A 151 9.89 -11.75 7.31
N HIS A 152 9.65 -11.18 8.49
CA HIS A 152 8.42 -10.43 8.76
C HIS A 152 8.23 -9.28 7.74
N GLU A 153 9.22 -8.40 7.59
CA GLU A 153 9.15 -7.21 6.72
C GLU A 153 8.97 -7.58 5.24
N ARG A 154 9.51 -8.72 4.82
CA ARG A 154 9.43 -9.20 3.44
C ARG A 154 8.10 -9.87 3.12
N ASP A 155 7.63 -10.77 3.97
CA ASP A 155 6.58 -11.73 3.60
C ASP A 155 5.27 -11.55 4.38
N GLU A 156 5.34 -11.06 5.62
CA GLU A 156 4.21 -11.10 6.56
C GLU A 156 3.62 -9.72 6.83
N CYS A 157 4.47 -8.69 6.92
CA CYS A 157 4.10 -7.35 7.32
C CYS A 157 3.03 -6.79 6.38
N LEU A 158 1.85 -6.47 6.91
CA LEU A 158 0.74 -5.90 6.14
C LEU A 158 1.04 -4.48 5.66
N GLN A 159 1.93 -3.78 6.36
CA GLN A 159 2.40 -2.44 6.00
C GLN A 159 3.61 -2.46 5.06
N ARG A 160 4.05 -3.64 4.60
CA ARG A 160 5.17 -3.72 3.65
C ARG A 160 4.81 -3.05 2.33
N PRO A 161 5.77 -2.38 1.66
CA PRO A 161 5.57 -1.86 0.31
C PRO A 161 5.14 -2.98 -0.64
N HIS A 162 4.11 -2.71 -1.43
CA HIS A 162 3.59 -3.66 -2.41
C HIS A 162 3.09 -2.95 -3.67
N THR A 163 3.46 -3.49 -4.82
CA THR A 163 2.96 -3.09 -6.12
C THR A 163 1.83 -4.03 -6.52
N CYS A 164 0.69 -3.51 -6.96
CA CYS A 164 -0.41 -4.33 -7.45
C CYS A 164 0.05 -5.22 -8.62
N LYS A 165 0.07 -6.54 -8.41
CA LYS A 165 0.49 -7.54 -9.41
C LYS A 165 -0.37 -7.61 -10.67
N TYR A 166 -1.58 -7.04 -10.66
CA TYR A 166 -2.50 -7.08 -11.80
C TYR A 166 -2.32 -5.87 -12.72
N CYS A 167 -2.23 -4.67 -12.16
CA CYS A 167 -2.08 -3.45 -12.97
C CYS A 167 -0.64 -2.97 -13.10
N ASN A 168 0.26 -3.39 -12.20
CA ASN A 168 1.67 -2.98 -12.09
C ASN A 168 1.89 -1.46 -12.05
N LYS A 169 0.86 -0.69 -11.68
CA LYS A 169 0.87 0.79 -11.64
C LYS A 169 0.65 1.35 -10.25
N TYR A 170 -0.22 0.71 -9.45
CA TYR A 170 -0.55 1.18 -8.11
C TYR A 170 0.43 0.61 -7.08
N ASN A 171 1.04 1.50 -6.30
CA ASN A 171 2.05 1.19 -5.29
C ASN A 171 1.60 1.77 -3.95
N SER A 172 1.50 0.92 -2.93
CA SER A 172 1.06 1.30 -1.58
C SER A 172 1.51 0.22 -0.58
N THR A 173 0.85 0.07 0.56
CA THR A 173 1.07 -1.06 1.48
C THR A 173 0.36 -2.31 0.97
N PHE A 174 0.87 -3.50 1.35
CA PHE A 174 0.21 -4.77 1.01
C PHE A 174 -1.26 -4.79 1.45
N HIS A 175 -1.55 -4.27 2.65
CA HIS A 175 -2.92 -4.12 3.14
C HIS A 175 -3.77 -3.30 2.19
N ASP A 176 -3.38 -2.05 1.91
CA ASP A 176 -4.17 -1.14 1.08
C ASP A 176 -4.37 -1.66 -0.35
N VAL A 177 -3.33 -2.26 -0.94
CA VAL A 177 -3.44 -2.87 -2.28
C VAL A 177 -4.47 -4.00 -2.28
N THR A 178 -4.45 -4.87 -1.27
CA THR A 178 -5.30 -6.07 -1.24
C THR A 178 -6.72 -5.80 -0.78
N THR A 179 -6.93 -4.83 0.13
CA THR A 179 -8.25 -4.53 0.71
C THR A 179 -8.99 -3.42 -0.02
N ASN A 180 -8.28 -2.40 -0.51
CA ASN A 180 -8.88 -1.23 -1.14
C ASN A 180 -8.72 -1.28 -2.67
N HIS A 181 -7.48 -1.37 -3.16
CA HIS A 181 -7.21 -1.22 -4.59
C HIS A 181 -7.86 -2.30 -5.47
N TYR A 182 -7.86 -3.56 -5.04
CA TYR A 182 -8.48 -4.66 -5.80
C TYR A 182 -9.98 -4.45 -6.13
N ASN A 183 -10.69 -3.64 -5.34
CA ASN A 183 -12.10 -3.33 -5.56
C ASN A 183 -12.36 -2.46 -6.81
N TYR A 184 -11.39 -1.67 -7.24
CA TYR A 184 -11.52 -0.77 -8.40
C TYR A 184 -10.43 -0.96 -9.46
N CYS A 185 -9.49 -1.87 -9.24
CA CYS A 185 -8.46 -2.21 -10.22
C CYS A 185 -9.07 -2.85 -11.49
N GLU A 186 -8.90 -2.19 -12.64
CA GLU A 186 -9.43 -2.66 -13.93
C GLU A 186 -8.84 -4.00 -14.39
N MET A 187 -7.59 -4.28 -14.01
CA MET A 187 -6.90 -5.53 -14.36
C MET A 187 -7.19 -6.66 -13.37
N TYR A 188 -7.92 -6.39 -12.30
CA TYR A 188 -8.25 -7.40 -11.32
C TYR A 188 -9.15 -8.49 -11.93
N PRO A 189 -8.80 -9.78 -11.77
CA PRO A 189 -9.60 -10.87 -12.30
C PRO A 189 -10.92 -10.98 -11.54
N ILE A 190 -12.02 -11.08 -12.28
CA ILE A 190 -13.35 -11.28 -11.72
C ILE A 190 -14.05 -12.41 -12.46
N THR A 191 -15.10 -12.97 -11.86
CA THR A 191 -15.99 -13.90 -12.53
C THR A 191 -17.06 -13.14 -13.33
N CYS A 192 -17.69 -13.81 -14.28
CA CYS A 192 -18.87 -13.27 -14.93
C CYS A 192 -19.96 -12.98 -13.87
N PRO A 193 -20.57 -11.78 -13.85
CA PRO A 193 -21.68 -11.46 -12.94
C PRO A 193 -22.89 -12.40 -13.09
N ASN A 194 -23.09 -12.94 -14.29
CA ASN A 194 -24.16 -13.88 -14.60
C ASN A 194 -23.75 -15.35 -14.39
N GLY A 195 -22.57 -15.61 -13.80
CA GLY A 195 -22.10 -16.96 -13.47
C GLY A 195 -21.71 -17.82 -14.67
N CYS A 196 -21.54 -17.25 -15.86
CA CYS A 196 -21.12 -18.04 -17.03
C CYS A 196 -19.63 -18.41 -16.95
N THR A 197 -19.28 -19.55 -17.55
CA THR A 197 -17.91 -20.10 -17.54
C THR A 197 -17.21 -20.00 -18.89
N THR A 198 -17.80 -19.28 -19.85
CA THR A 198 -17.28 -19.21 -21.23
C THR A 198 -16.00 -18.40 -21.34
N GLN A 199 -15.80 -17.41 -20.48
CA GLN A 199 -14.59 -16.59 -20.45
C GLN A 199 -13.81 -16.82 -19.14
N ARG A 200 -12.69 -17.52 -19.25
CA ARG A 200 -11.84 -17.89 -18.09
C ARG A 200 -10.99 -16.74 -17.54
N GLN A 201 -10.68 -15.75 -18.38
CA GLN A 201 -9.83 -14.61 -18.03
C GLN A 201 -10.62 -13.31 -18.20
N LEU A 202 -11.57 -13.10 -17.30
CA LEU A 202 -12.36 -11.88 -17.26
C LEU A 202 -11.75 -10.93 -16.24
N THR A 203 -11.61 -9.66 -16.62
CA THR A 203 -11.13 -8.60 -15.74
C THR A 203 -12.22 -7.57 -15.51
N ARG A 204 -12.09 -6.78 -14.44
CA ARG A 204 -13.04 -5.70 -14.14
C ARG A 204 -13.21 -4.71 -15.29
N GLY A 205 -12.14 -4.39 -16.03
CA GLY A 205 -12.19 -3.49 -17.18
C GLY A 205 -12.85 -4.10 -18.43
N THR A 206 -12.92 -5.44 -18.53
CA THR A 206 -13.44 -6.14 -19.73
C THR A 206 -14.85 -6.71 -19.55
N VAL A 207 -15.38 -6.75 -18.33
CA VAL A 207 -16.70 -7.31 -18.00
C VAL A 207 -17.84 -6.69 -18.80
N GLN A 208 -17.82 -5.38 -19.02
CA GLN A 208 -18.90 -4.73 -19.76
C GLN A 208 -18.94 -5.15 -21.23
N GLY A 209 -17.77 -5.43 -21.83
CA GLY A 209 -17.69 -6.00 -23.17
C GLY A 209 -18.20 -7.43 -23.21
N HIS A 210 -17.86 -8.23 -22.20
CA HIS A 210 -18.31 -9.61 -22.06
C HIS A 210 -19.83 -9.74 -21.90
N VAL A 211 -20.46 -8.93 -21.03
CA VAL A 211 -21.92 -8.98 -20.77
C VAL A 211 -22.73 -8.86 -22.07
N ARG A 212 -22.26 -8.05 -23.03
CA ARG A 212 -22.90 -7.88 -24.36
C ARG A 212 -22.96 -9.17 -25.18
N VAL A 213 -22.07 -10.12 -24.93
CA VAL A 213 -21.99 -11.42 -25.63
C VAL A 213 -22.17 -12.60 -24.67
N CYS A 214 -22.52 -12.34 -23.41
CA CYS A 214 -22.65 -13.37 -22.40
C CYS A 214 -23.86 -14.28 -22.73
N PRO A 215 -23.68 -15.61 -22.74
CA PRO A 215 -24.76 -16.55 -23.05
C PRO A 215 -25.84 -16.59 -21.96
N LEU A 216 -25.50 -16.20 -20.73
CA LEU A 216 -26.43 -16.17 -19.58
C LEU A 216 -26.97 -14.76 -19.29
N GLU A 217 -26.62 -13.76 -20.10
CA GLU A 217 -27.28 -12.45 -20.01
C GLU A 217 -28.76 -12.58 -20.38
N ILE A 218 -29.62 -11.96 -19.58
CA ILE A 218 -31.06 -11.90 -19.86
C ILE A 218 -31.31 -10.84 -20.91
N VAL A 219 -31.74 -11.26 -22.09
CA VAL A 219 -32.00 -10.40 -23.25
C VAL A 219 -33.47 -10.42 -23.62
N THR A 220 -33.92 -9.38 -24.33
CA THR A 220 -35.23 -9.34 -24.98
C THR A 220 -35.19 -10.09 -26.31
N CYS A 221 -36.35 -10.59 -26.75
CA CYS A 221 -36.51 -11.23 -28.05
C CYS A 221 -36.11 -10.30 -29.23
N GLU A 222 -35.54 -10.86 -30.30
CA GLU A 222 -35.20 -10.11 -31.53
C GLU A 222 -36.44 -9.49 -32.23
N PHE A 223 -37.64 -9.98 -31.91
CA PHE A 223 -38.92 -9.46 -32.39
C PHE A 223 -39.58 -8.45 -31.43
N GLU A 224 -38.86 -7.94 -30.42
CA GLU A 224 -39.34 -6.90 -29.49
C GLU A 224 -39.93 -5.69 -30.22
N TRP A 225 -39.26 -5.24 -31.28
CA TRP A 225 -39.72 -4.10 -32.09
C TRP A 225 -41.08 -4.32 -32.78
N THR A 226 -41.52 -5.59 -32.92
CA THR A 226 -42.86 -5.94 -33.43
C THR A 226 -43.89 -6.14 -32.32
N GLY A 227 -43.46 -6.35 -31.06
CA GLY A 227 -44.32 -6.53 -29.89
C GLY A 227 -44.07 -7.78 -29.05
N CYS A 228 -42.98 -8.55 -29.27
CA CYS A 228 -42.63 -9.67 -28.38
C CYS A 228 -41.89 -9.19 -27.13
N GLU A 229 -42.47 -9.33 -25.94
CA GLU A 229 -41.91 -8.80 -24.68
C GLU A 229 -41.14 -9.85 -23.85
N GLU A 230 -40.94 -11.05 -24.40
CA GLU A 230 -40.28 -12.15 -23.69
C GLU A 230 -38.81 -11.85 -23.37
N ARG A 231 -38.36 -12.31 -22.19
CA ARG A 231 -37.00 -12.14 -21.69
C ARG A 231 -36.42 -13.45 -21.18
N PHE A 232 -35.24 -13.80 -21.66
CA PHE A 232 -34.63 -15.11 -21.39
C PHE A 232 -33.09 -15.05 -21.53
N PRO A 233 -32.36 -16.05 -21.03
CA PRO A 233 -30.92 -16.18 -21.27
C PRO A 233 -30.60 -16.18 -22.76
N ARG A 234 -29.59 -15.40 -23.18
CA ARG A 234 -29.19 -15.28 -24.60
C ARG A 234 -29.01 -16.63 -25.31
N LYS A 235 -28.49 -17.64 -24.62
CA LYS A 235 -28.31 -19.01 -25.18
C LYS A 235 -29.62 -19.66 -25.66
N GLU A 236 -30.77 -19.28 -25.11
CA GLU A 236 -32.10 -19.82 -25.40
C GLU A 236 -32.82 -19.10 -26.55
N MET A 237 -32.25 -18.00 -27.08
CA MET A 237 -32.85 -17.21 -28.17
C MET A 237 -33.33 -18.04 -29.35
N LYS A 238 -32.50 -19.00 -29.78
CA LYS A 238 -32.83 -19.85 -30.93
C LYS A 238 -34.01 -20.77 -30.63
N GLU A 239 -34.08 -21.31 -29.42
CA GLU A 239 -35.17 -22.20 -29.00
C GLU A 239 -36.48 -21.42 -28.92
N HIS A 240 -36.47 -20.27 -28.24
CA HIS A 240 -37.62 -19.35 -28.19
C HIS A 240 -38.11 -18.92 -29.58
N CYS A 241 -37.22 -18.49 -30.48
CA CYS A 241 -37.60 -18.08 -31.82
C CYS A 241 -38.25 -19.21 -32.64
N ASN A 242 -37.86 -20.46 -32.40
CA ASN A 242 -38.46 -21.62 -33.04
C ASN A 242 -39.84 -21.94 -32.45
N ASP A 243 -39.97 -21.93 -31.12
CA ASP A 243 -41.22 -22.24 -30.44
C ASP A 243 -42.32 -21.20 -30.72
N MET A 244 -41.93 -19.92 -30.81
CA MET A 244 -42.84 -18.79 -31.02
C MET A 244 -42.95 -18.37 -32.50
N LEU A 245 -42.51 -19.20 -33.44
CA LEU A 245 -42.41 -18.85 -34.87
C LEU A 245 -43.74 -18.32 -35.45
N ILE A 246 -44.87 -18.98 -35.13
CA ILE A 246 -46.20 -18.60 -35.63
C ILE A 246 -46.64 -17.24 -35.09
N GLU A 247 -46.37 -16.96 -33.82
CA GLU A 247 -46.67 -15.67 -33.19
C GLU A 247 -45.78 -14.57 -33.78
N HIS A 248 -44.48 -14.81 -33.93
CA HIS A 248 -43.55 -13.88 -34.58
C HIS A 248 -43.96 -13.56 -36.02
N MET A 249 -44.42 -14.56 -36.80
CA MET A 249 -44.95 -14.34 -38.15
C MET A 249 -46.21 -13.47 -38.14
N SER A 250 -47.09 -13.65 -37.16
CA SER A 250 -48.32 -12.85 -37.02
C SER A 250 -48.00 -11.40 -36.65
N LEU A 251 -47.10 -11.17 -35.69
CA LEU A 251 -46.61 -9.85 -35.31
C LEU A 251 -45.91 -9.15 -36.48
N LEU A 252 -45.05 -9.88 -37.21
CA LEU A 252 -44.42 -9.40 -38.44
C LEU A 252 -45.44 -9.01 -39.51
N ALA A 253 -46.47 -9.81 -39.75
CA ALA A 253 -47.51 -9.49 -40.74
C ALA A 253 -48.26 -8.19 -40.40
N VAL A 254 -48.57 -7.97 -39.11
CA VAL A 254 -49.18 -6.73 -38.63
C VAL A 254 -48.21 -5.55 -38.78
N ALA A 255 -46.95 -5.72 -38.40
CA ALA A 255 -45.92 -4.68 -38.54
C ALA A 255 -45.67 -4.30 -40.01
N CYS A 256 -45.57 -5.29 -40.90
CA CYS A 256 -45.41 -5.08 -42.34
C CYS A 256 -46.62 -4.36 -42.95
N SER A 257 -47.84 -4.69 -42.54
CA SER A 257 -49.05 -4.00 -42.97
C SER A 257 -49.01 -2.51 -42.60
N LYS A 258 -48.65 -2.20 -41.34
CA LYS A 258 -48.50 -0.82 -40.87
C LYS A 258 -47.41 -0.06 -41.63
N LEU A 259 -46.24 -0.68 -41.82
CA LEU A 259 -45.14 -0.08 -42.57
C LEU A 259 -45.49 0.16 -44.04
N LYS A 260 -46.32 -0.69 -44.65
CA LYS A 260 -46.82 -0.48 -46.01
C LYS A 260 -47.70 0.76 -46.09
N ASP A 261 -48.65 0.90 -45.17
CA ASP A 261 -49.54 2.07 -45.10
C ASP A 261 -48.77 3.37 -44.86
N GLU A 262 -47.77 3.34 -43.97
CA GLU A 262 -46.89 4.48 -43.70
C GLU A 262 -46.05 4.86 -44.92
N ASN A 263 -45.47 3.86 -45.62
CA ASN A 263 -44.72 4.11 -46.85
C ASN A 263 -45.59 4.71 -47.95
N GLU A 264 -46.84 4.28 -48.12
CA GLU A 264 -47.76 4.88 -49.09
C GLU A 264 -48.10 6.34 -48.75
N LYS A 265 -48.32 6.63 -47.45
CA LYS A 265 -48.52 8.01 -46.98
C LYS A 265 -47.29 8.88 -47.20
N LEU A 266 -46.09 8.36 -46.94
CA LEU A 266 -44.83 9.05 -47.17
C LEU A 266 -44.61 9.35 -48.65
N LYS A 267 -44.85 8.37 -49.55
CA LYS A 267 -44.78 8.58 -51.00
C LYS A 267 -45.70 9.72 -51.45
N LYS A 268 -46.97 9.71 -51.02
CA LYS A 268 -47.94 10.79 -51.32
C LYS A 268 -47.45 12.16 -50.81
N ARG A 269 -46.85 12.22 -49.62
CA ARG A 269 -46.28 13.46 -49.07
C ARG A 269 -45.07 13.95 -49.86
N CYS A 270 -44.17 13.06 -50.26
CA CYS A 270 -43.03 13.39 -51.12
C CYS A 270 -43.51 13.96 -52.47
N ASP A 271 -44.45 13.29 -53.15
CA ASP A 271 -45.01 13.75 -54.42
C ASP A 271 -45.65 15.15 -54.29
N ALA A 272 -46.38 15.40 -53.19
CA ALA A 272 -46.99 16.69 -52.93
C ALA A 272 -45.95 17.80 -52.68
N LEU A 273 -44.88 17.49 -51.93
CA LEU A 273 -43.77 18.41 -51.68
C LEU A 273 -42.98 18.72 -52.96
N GLU A 274 -42.74 17.73 -53.82
CA GLU A 274 -42.10 17.93 -55.11
C GLU A 274 -42.94 18.84 -56.01
N LYS A 275 -44.25 18.61 -56.11
CA LYS A 275 -45.16 19.48 -56.85
C LYS A 275 -45.13 20.90 -56.30
N ARG A 276 -45.18 21.07 -54.98
CA ARG A 276 -45.13 22.39 -54.32
C ARG A 276 -43.80 23.10 -54.55
N SER A 277 -42.68 22.39 -54.50
CA SER A 277 -41.34 22.92 -54.78
C SER A 277 -41.23 23.38 -56.25
N LYS A 278 -41.72 22.56 -57.20
CA LYS A 278 -41.80 22.93 -58.62
C LYS A 278 -42.66 24.17 -58.84
N SER A 279 -43.83 24.27 -58.22
CA SER A 279 -44.70 25.46 -58.32
C SER A 279 -44.06 26.69 -57.68
N SER A 280 -43.40 26.56 -56.52
CA SER A 280 -42.70 27.67 -55.86
C SER A 280 -41.49 28.15 -56.68
N TYR A 281 -40.76 27.23 -57.30
CA TYR A 281 -39.66 27.54 -58.22
C TYR A 281 -40.16 28.30 -59.47
N LEU A 282 -41.27 27.87 -60.06
CA LEU A 282 -41.91 28.53 -61.20
C LEU A 282 -42.43 29.94 -60.85
N LEU A 283 -43.05 30.11 -59.67
CA LEU A 283 -43.49 31.41 -59.16
C LEU A 283 -42.31 32.36 -58.89
N SER A 284 -41.19 31.84 -58.38
CA SER A 284 -39.98 32.63 -58.12
C SER A 284 -39.25 33.13 -59.38
N ARG A 285 -39.50 32.52 -60.55
CA ARG A 285 -38.85 32.90 -61.83
C ARG A 285 -39.68 33.84 -62.73
N GLY A 286 -40.88 34.26 -62.31
CA GLY A 286 -41.61 35.38 -62.94
C GLY A 286 -41.62 35.37 -64.48
N ILE A 287 -42.03 34.27 -65.13
CA ILE A 287 -42.16 34.24 -66.59
C ILE A 287 -43.50 34.86 -66.98
N ASN A 288 -43.48 36.18 -67.22
CA ASN A 288 -44.47 36.88 -68.02
C ASN A 288 -44.36 36.34 -69.46
N GLN A 289 -45.37 35.61 -69.93
CA GLN A 289 -45.41 35.13 -71.31
C GLN A 289 -45.79 36.29 -72.24
N GLN A 290 -44.84 36.75 -73.06
CA GLN A 290 -45.16 37.22 -74.41
C GLN A 290 -44.53 36.26 -75.44
N PRO A 291 -45.27 35.85 -76.49
CA PRO A 291 -44.74 34.95 -77.50
C PRO A 291 -44.12 35.75 -78.64
N SER A 292 -42.81 35.60 -78.84
CA SER A 292 -42.15 35.77 -80.13
C SER A 292 -41.04 34.71 -80.16
N GLY A 293 -40.99 33.77 -81.10
CA GLY A 293 -41.36 33.88 -82.51
C GLY A 293 -40.09 34.12 -83.32
N THR A 294 -39.18 33.12 -83.36
CA THR A 294 -38.44 32.61 -84.54
C THR A 294 -37.18 31.83 -84.12
N PRO A 295 -36.88 30.68 -84.76
CA PRO A 295 -35.64 29.92 -84.58
C PRO A 295 -34.58 30.39 -85.58
N LEU A 296 -33.28 30.16 -85.32
CA LEU A 296 -32.34 29.54 -86.28
C LEU A 296 -30.85 29.54 -85.85
N THR A 297 -30.27 28.35 -86.07
CA THR A 297 -28.90 27.99 -86.50
C THR A 297 -27.67 28.25 -85.63
N LEU A 298 -27.05 27.12 -85.27
CA LEU A 298 -25.62 26.92 -85.06
C LEU A 298 -24.82 27.13 -86.36
N GLN A 299 -23.68 27.81 -86.26
CA GLN A 299 -22.50 27.50 -87.06
C GLN A 299 -21.23 27.95 -86.31
N VAL A 300 -20.28 27.02 -86.22
CA VAL A 300 -18.92 27.21 -85.69
C VAL A 300 -17.97 27.39 -86.90
N PRO A 301 -16.95 28.26 -86.83
CA PRO A 301 -16.08 28.66 -87.95
C PRO A 301 -14.97 27.62 -88.20
N SER A 302 -14.14 27.60 -89.25
CA SER A 302 -13.91 28.34 -90.50
C SER A 302 -12.79 27.58 -91.24
N LEU A 303 -12.78 27.62 -92.58
CA LEU A 303 -11.59 27.80 -93.45
C LEU A 303 -12.06 28.09 -94.88
#